data_AF-A0A954JR84-F1
#
_entry.id   AF-A0A954JR84-F1
#
_cell.length_a   1.000
_cell.length_b   1.000
_cell.length_c   1.000
_cell.angle_alpha   90.00
_cell.angle_beta   90.00
_cell.angle_gamma   90.00
#
_symmetry.space_group_name_H-M   'P 1'
#
loop_
_entity.id
_entity.type
_entity.pdbx_description
1 polymer ?
#
loop_
_entity_poly.entity_id
_entity_poly.type
_entity_poly.pdbx_seq_one_letter_code
_entity_poly.pdbx_strand_id
1 'polypeptide(L)'
;ALLATLSMVTLLVLSNHLVVLGVAWMGTSFALHHLLTFYADRPQAQIVAHKKFLLSRLADVCLWVAILLLGGEMGTLYLDRMGAWAQAQAELPASVQVATVLLVVTVTLKSAQIPFHGWLIQVMEAPTPVSALLHAGVVNIGGFVLISLAPLMAQAPWALGWLLVVGTVTAVLAALIMTTRVSIKVALAWSTCAQMGFMLVQCGLGAWHLALLHLLAHSFYKAHAFLHSGSTVETWRIQAMAPLRPPLRAQHFWIGGLVGGLLVGGAYAATGWLERGEHGDPSLGLWALLLAMALLPLLARGVGSGVQALAGVMVYASGVVLLYFAWHALLGSLVPGAQIAPAWAWAWVLTAFGTLLGLQWALQARPHGPFAKRFQPHLFAGLYLDEFFTRLTFRVWPPRAQTTLPAYRPSHPM
;
A
#
# COMPACT_ATOMS: atom_id res chain seq x y z
N ALA A 1 18.57 -17.06 -6.22
CA ALA A 1 17.18 -16.57 -6.03
C ALA A 1 17.10 -15.04 -5.89
N LEU A 2 17.82 -14.43 -4.95
CA LEU A 2 17.80 -12.97 -4.77
C LEU A 2 18.25 -12.20 -6.02
N LEU A 3 19.44 -12.52 -6.57
CA LEU A 3 19.93 -11.91 -7.81
C LEU A 3 18.92 -12.07 -8.96
N ALA A 4 18.37 -13.27 -9.14
CA ALA A 4 17.33 -13.50 -10.15
C ALA A 4 16.08 -12.62 -9.94
N THR A 5 15.65 -12.42 -8.69
CA THR A 5 14.53 -11.52 -8.36
C THR A 5 14.87 -10.09 -8.75
N LEU A 6 16.05 -9.60 -8.39
CA LEU A 6 16.49 -8.25 -8.72
C LEU A 6 16.65 -8.06 -10.23
N SER A 7 17.29 -9.00 -10.94
CA SER A 7 17.43 -8.96 -12.40
C SER A 7 16.08 -8.89 -13.11
N MET A 8 15.08 -9.64 -12.65
CA MET A 8 13.73 -9.61 -13.21
C MET A 8 13.03 -8.28 -12.92
N VAL A 9 13.19 -7.71 -11.72
CA VAL A 9 12.65 -6.37 -11.40
C VAL A 9 13.33 -5.29 -12.24
N THR A 10 14.66 -5.35 -12.41
CA THR A 10 15.40 -4.41 -13.26
C THR A 10 14.96 -4.51 -14.72
N LEU A 11 14.83 -5.73 -15.25
CA LEU A 11 14.31 -5.96 -16.60
C LEU A 11 12.90 -5.38 -16.76
N LEU A 12 12.05 -5.53 -15.76
CA LEU A 12 10.69 -4.97 -15.74
C LEU A 12 10.72 -3.44 -15.83
N VAL A 13 11.54 -2.79 -14.99
CA VAL A 13 11.61 -1.32 -14.90
C VAL A 13 12.21 -0.70 -16.16
N LEU A 14 13.20 -1.35 -16.78
CA LEU A 14 13.85 -0.86 -18.00
C LEU A 14 13.07 -1.18 -19.28
N SER A 15 12.02 -2.01 -19.20
CA SER A 15 11.28 -2.45 -20.38
C SER A 15 10.33 -1.38 -20.90
N ASN A 16 10.44 -1.09 -22.20
CA ASN A 16 9.43 -0.33 -22.95
C ASN A 16 8.44 -1.23 -23.72
N HIS A 17 8.46 -2.55 -23.49
CA HIS A 17 7.58 -3.50 -24.19
C HIS A 17 6.75 -4.31 -23.21
N LEU A 18 5.43 -4.35 -23.41
CA LEU A 18 4.48 -4.93 -22.45
C LEU A 18 4.68 -6.44 -22.26
N VAL A 19 5.02 -7.18 -23.32
CA VAL A 19 5.34 -8.62 -23.20
C VAL A 19 6.56 -8.86 -22.33
N VAL A 20 7.63 -8.08 -22.51
CA VAL A 20 8.87 -8.21 -21.73
C VAL A 20 8.59 -7.85 -20.26
N LEU A 21 7.82 -6.79 -20.03
CA LEU A 21 7.32 -6.42 -18.70
C LEU A 21 6.54 -7.58 -18.07
N GLY A 22 5.63 -8.21 -18.82
CA GLY A 22 4.83 -9.34 -18.33
C GLY A 22 5.67 -10.58 -17.99
N VAL A 23 6.62 -10.95 -18.85
CA VAL A 23 7.59 -12.04 -18.58
C VAL A 23 8.41 -11.73 -17.34
N ALA A 24 8.93 -10.50 -17.22
CA ALA A 24 9.74 -10.08 -16.08
C ALA A 24 8.94 -10.08 -14.76
N TRP A 25 7.66 -9.68 -14.80
CA TRP A 25 6.78 -9.71 -13.62
C TRP A 25 6.48 -11.14 -13.17
N MET A 26 6.24 -12.04 -14.13
CA MET A 26 6.08 -13.46 -13.86
C MET A 26 7.38 -14.08 -13.32
N GLY A 27 8.53 -13.75 -13.92
CA GLY A 27 9.86 -14.18 -13.50
C GLY A 27 10.20 -13.75 -12.07
N THR A 28 9.87 -12.51 -11.71
CA THR A 28 9.98 -12.01 -10.33
C THR A 28 9.17 -12.87 -9.36
N SER A 29 7.96 -13.26 -9.76
CA SER A 29 7.05 -14.06 -8.92
C SER A 29 7.59 -15.47 -8.64
N PHE A 30 8.22 -16.09 -9.65
CA PHE A 30 8.89 -17.39 -9.53
C PHE A 30 10.18 -17.30 -8.70
N ALA A 31 11.06 -16.34 -8.98
CA ALA A 31 12.31 -16.17 -8.24
C ALA A 31 12.05 -15.89 -6.75
N LEU A 32 11.03 -15.08 -6.45
CA LEU A 32 10.60 -14.78 -5.09
C LEU A 32 10.05 -16.02 -4.37
N HIS A 33 9.43 -16.97 -5.07
CA HIS A 33 8.89 -18.18 -4.43
C HIS A 33 9.98 -18.94 -3.66
N HIS A 34 11.17 -19.10 -4.26
CA HIS A 34 12.32 -19.73 -3.61
C HIS A 34 12.81 -18.98 -2.36
N LEU A 35 12.69 -17.64 -2.33
CA LEU A 35 13.07 -16.84 -1.16
C LEU A 35 12.07 -17.00 -0.01
N LEU A 36 10.79 -17.17 -0.33
CA LEU A 36 9.73 -17.37 0.67
C LEU A 36 9.81 -18.77 1.30
N THR A 37 10.23 -19.77 0.52
CA THR A 37 10.42 -21.15 0.99
C THR A 37 11.85 -21.41 1.48
N PHE A 38 12.58 -20.37 1.93
CA PHE A 38 13.95 -20.54 2.43
C PHE A 38 14.01 -21.53 3.62
N TYR A 39 13.06 -21.42 4.56
CA TYR A 39 12.85 -22.40 5.61
C TYR A 39 11.77 -23.40 5.19
N ALA A 40 12.09 -24.27 4.23
CA ALA A 40 11.14 -25.16 3.58
C ALA A 40 10.48 -26.17 4.54
N ASP A 41 11.17 -26.49 5.62
CA ASP A 41 10.79 -27.39 6.71
C ASP A 41 9.74 -26.77 7.65
N ARG A 42 9.44 -25.47 7.54
CA ARG A 42 8.36 -24.82 8.31
C ARG A 42 7.03 -24.92 7.54
N PRO A 43 6.00 -25.59 8.09
CA PRO A 43 4.71 -25.75 7.40
C PRO A 43 4.04 -24.41 7.03
N GLN A 44 4.18 -23.40 7.89
CA GLN A 44 3.63 -22.06 7.65
C GLN A 44 4.28 -21.37 6.44
N ALA A 45 5.59 -21.53 6.25
CA ALA A 45 6.29 -20.98 5.09
C ALA A 45 5.75 -21.59 3.78
N GLN A 46 5.53 -22.90 3.77
CA GLN A 46 4.96 -23.61 2.62
C GLN A 46 3.51 -23.19 2.31
N ILE A 47 2.66 -23.11 3.34
CA ILE A 47 1.25 -22.69 3.19
C ILE A 47 1.16 -21.30 2.55
N VAL A 48 1.94 -20.34 3.04
CA VAL A 48 1.89 -18.95 2.55
C VAL A 48 2.50 -18.83 1.16
N ALA A 49 3.63 -19.49 0.90
CA ALA A 49 4.24 -19.53 -0.43
C ALA A 49 3.29 -20.15 -1.47
N HIS A 50 2.53 -21.17 -1.07
CA HIS A 50 1.52 -21.82 -1.89
C HIS A 50 0.33 -20.90 -2.20
N LYS A 51 -0.25 -20.25 -1.18
CA LYS A 51 -1.29 -19.22 -1.38
C LYS A 51 -0.84 -18.13 -2.35
N LYS A 52 0.38 -17.61 -2.17
CA LYS A 52 0.95 -16.61 -3.08
C LYS A 52 1.06 -17.16 -4.50
N PHE A 53 1.50 -18.41 -4.66
CA PHE A 53 1.69 -19.02 -5.97
C PHE A 53 0.36 -19.08 -6.74
N LEU A 54 -0.72 -19.57 -6.12
CA LEU A 54 -2.05 -19.62 -6.74
C LEU A 54 -2.54 -18.23 -7.18
N LEU A 55 -2.47 -17.25 -6.29
CA LEU A 55 -2.87 -15.87 -6.60
C LEU A 55 -2.00 -15.25 -7.70
N SER A 56 -0.69 -15.53 -7.68
CA SER A 56 0.23 -15.06 -8.72
C SER A 56 -0.11 -15.67 -10.07
N ARG A 57 -0.47 -16.96 -10.14
CA ARG A 57 -0.87 -17.62 -11.38
C ARG A 57 -2.19 -17.09 -11.93
N LEU A 58 -3.18 -16.86 -11.07
CA LEU A 58 -4.43 -16.21 -11.49
C LEU A 58 -4.16 -14.81 -12.07
N ALA A 59 -3.30 -14.03 -11.41
CA ALA A 59 -2.90 -12.72 -11.91
C ALA A 59 -2.16 -12.79 -13.25
N ASP A 60 -1.27 -13.79 -13.42
CA ASP A 60 -0.54 -13.97 -14.68
C ASP A 60 -1.49 -14.31 -15.84
N VAL A 61 -2.55 -15.10 -15.60
CA VAL A 61 -3.60 -15.36 -16.61
C VAL A 61 -4.30 -14.06 -17.01
N CYS A 62 -4.74 -13.24 -16.04
CA CYS A 62 -5.36 -11.95 -16.32
C CYS A 62 -4.43 -11.03 -17.12
N LEU A 63 -3.14 -10.99 -16.77
CA LEU A 63 -2.12 -10.19 -17.45
C LEU A 63 -1.96 -10.62 -18.91
N TRP A 64 -1.82 -11.92 -19.17
CA TRP A 64 -1.63 -12.43 -20.52
C TRP A 64 -2.86 -12.23 -21.40
N VAL A 65 -4.07 -12.41 -20.85
CA VAL A 65 -5.31 -12.09 -21.59
C VAL A 65 -5.36 -10.60 -21.92
N ALA A 66 -5.01 -9.71 -20.98
CA ALA A 66 -4.94 -8.28 -21.26
C ALA A 66 -3.92 -7.95 -22.37
N ILE A 67 -2.73 -8.55 -22.32
CA ILE A 67 -1.69 -8.37 -23.36
C ILE A 67 -2.20 -8.79 -24.74
N LEU A 68 -2.89 -9.93 -24.84
CA LEU A 68 -3.44 -10.42 -26.11
C LEU A 68 -4.51 -9.47 -26.67
N LEU A 69 -5.42 -8.98 -25.83
CA LEU A 69 -6.46 -8.03 -26.24
C LEU A 69 -5.86 -6.70 -26.70
N LEU A 70 -4.89 -6.15 -25.96
CA LEU A 70 -4.22 -4.91 -26.31
C LEU A 70 -3.42 -5.06 -27.61
N GLY A 71 -2.68 -6.15 -27.77
CA GLY A 71 -1.89 -6.42 -28.97
C GLY A 71 -2.75 -6.63 -30.20
N GLY A 72 -3.90 -7.30 -30.05
CA GLY A 72 -4.86 -7.52 -31.13
C GLY A 72 -5.50 -6.23 -31.64
N GLU A 73 -5.84 -5.31 -30.73
CA GLU A 73 -6.49 -4.04 -31.10
C GLU A 73 -5.49 -2.98 -31.59
N MET A 74 -4.38 -2.79 -30.87
CA MET A 74 -3.45 -1.69 -31.12
C MET A 74 -2.39 -2.03 -32.17
N GLY A 75 -2.17 -3.32 -32.46
CA GLY A 75 -1.10 -3.79 -33.37
C GLY A 75 0.33 -3.54 -32.85
N THR A 76 0.48 -3.02 -31.64
CA THR A 76 1.76 -2.73 -30.99
C THR A 76 1.65 -2.96 -29.48
N LEU A 77 2.76 -3.37 -28.87
CA LEU A 77 2.87 -3.58 -27.42
C LEU A 77 4.00 -2.75 -26.79
N TYR A 78 4.51 -1.76 -27.53
CA TYR A 78 5.42 -0.74 -27.00
C TYR A 78 4.65 0.32 -26.21
N LEU A 79 5.06 0.58 -24.97
CA LEU A 79 4.27 1.36 -24.01
C LEU A 79 4.03 2.81 -24.48
N ASP A 80 5.06 3.44 -25.04
CA ASP A 80 4.98 4.79 -25.64
C ASP A 80 3.96 4.85 -26.78
N ARG A 81 3.97 3.85 -27.67
CA ARG A 81 3.03 3.79 -28.81
C ARG A 81 1.61 3.47 -28.37
N MET A 82 1.45 2.60 -27.37
CA MET A 82 0.13 2.30 -26.80
C MET A 82 -0.49 3.55 -26.16
N GLY A 83 0.31 4.36 -25.47
CA GLY A 83 -0.13 5.63 -24.90
C GLY A 83 -0.58 6.63 -25.97
N ALA A 84 0.22 6.79 -27.03
CA ALA A 84 -0.13 7.66 -28.15
C ALA A 84 -1.39 7.16 -28.91
N TRP A 85 -1.50 5.85 -29.12
CA TRP A 85 -2.69 5.23 -29.72
C TRP A 85 -3.94 5.52 -28.90
N ALA A 86 -3.85 5.35 -27.57
CA ALA A 86 -4.97 5.64 -26.69
C ALA A 86 -5.37 7.11 -26.84
N GLN A 87 -4.44 8.06 -26.76
CA GLN A 87 -4.73 9.50 -26.85
C GLN A 87 -5.41 9.93 -28.16
N ALA A 88 -5.27 9.15 -29.23
CA ALA A 88 -5.96 9.40 -30.50
C ALA A 88 -7.42 8.90 -30.52
N GLN A 89 -7.85 8.13 -29.52
CA GLN A 89 -9.22 7.62 -29.43
C GLN A 89 -10.12 8.60 -28.67
N ALA A 90 -11.35 8.77 -29.17
CA ALA A 90 -12.39 9.46 -28.41
C ALA A 90 -12.89 8.59 -27.26
N GLU A 91 -13.04 7.29 -27.51
CA GLU A 91 -13.42 6.27 -26.53
C GLU A 91 -12.63 4.99 -26.79
N LEU A 92 -12.21 4.30 -25.72
CA LEU A 92 -11.52 3.03 -25.85
C LEU A 92 -12.47 1.93 -26.37
N PRO A 93 -12.05 1.10 -27.35
CA PRO A 93 -12.79 -0.09 -27.75
C PRO A 93 -13.08 -1.01 -26.56
N ALA A 94 -14.18 -1.76 -26.62
CA ALA A 94 -14.60 -2.65 -25.53
C ALA A 94 -13.52 -3.69 -25.16
N SER A 95 -12.80 -4.22 -26.16
CA SER A 95 -11.65 -5.13 -25.98
C SER A 95 -10.57 -4.51 -25.08
N VAL A 96 -10.23 -3.25 -25.34
CA VAL A 96 -9.23 -2.48 -24.58
C VAL A 96 -9.76 -2.14 -23.19
N GLN A 97 -11.02 -1.72 -23.05
CA GLN A 97 -11.63 -1.49 -21.73
C GLN A 97 -11.54 -2.74 -20.85
N VAL A 98 -11.91 -3.91 -21.36
CA VAL A 98 -11.77 -5.19 -20.65
C VAL A 98 -10.31 -5.46 -20.31
N ALA A 99 -9.38 -5.22 -21.23
CA ALA A 99 -7.95 -5.41 -20.97
C ALA A 99 -7.43 -4.51 -19.85
N THR A 100 -7.83 -3.24 -19.80
CA THR A 100 -7.44 -2.32 -18.71
C THR A 100 -7.98 -2.76 -17.35
N VAL A 101 -9.21 -3.29 -17.29
CA VAL A 101 -9.76 -3.87 -16.05
C VAL A 101 -8.98 -5.12 -15.66
N LEU A 102 -8.63 -5.99 -16.60
CA LEU A 102 -7.80 -7.18 -16.33
C LEU A 102 -6.39 -6.82 -15.82
N LEU A 103 -5.80 -5.73 -16.30
CA LEU A 103 -4.55 -5.19 -15.76
C LEU A 103 -4.73 -4.74 -14.30
N VAL A 104 -5.82 -4.04 -13.99
CA VAL A 104 -6.13 -3.66 -12.60
C VAL A 104 -6.38 -4.88 -11.73
N VAL A 105 -7.09 -5.91 -12.21
CA VAL A 105 -7.26 -7.18 -11.49
C VAL A 105 -5.90 -7.84 -11.23
N THR A 106 -5.00 -7.85 -12.22
CA THR A 106 -3.62 -8.34 -12.06
C THR A 106 -2.89 -7.60 -10.93
N VAL A 107 -2.96 -6.27 -10.93
CA VAL A 107 -2.34 -5.42 -9.90
C VAL A 107 -2.95 -5.70 -8.53
N THR A 108 -4.28 -5.77 -8.41
CA THR A 108 -4.95 -5.99 -7.12
C THR A 108 -4.58 -7.34 -6.49
N LEU A 109 -4.44 -8.40 -7.31
CA LEU A 109 -4.00 -9.72 -6.88
C LEU A 109 -2.53 -9.72 -6.41
N LYS A 110 -1.64 -9.00 -7.11
CA LYS A 110 -0.19 -8.96 -6.81
C LYS A 110 0.26 -7.88 -5.84
N SER A 111 -0.61 -6.92 -5.51
CA SER A 111 -0.32 -5.84 -4.55
C SER A 111 -1.02 -6.04 -3.19
N ALA A 112 -1.41 -7.29 -2.88
CA ALA A 112 -1.97 -7.68 -1.58
C ALA A 112 -3.20 -6.86 -1.16
N GLN A 113 -4.11 -6.58 -2.09
CA GLN A 113 -5.35 -5.85 -1.79
C GLN A 113 -6.37 -6.74 -1.09
N ILE A 114 -7.31 -6.17 -0.34
CA ILE A 114 -8.40 -6.94 0.28
C ILE A 114 -9.35 -7.43 -0.84
N PRO A 115 -9.76 -8.72 -0.85
CA PRO A 115 -9.54 -9.76 0.18
C PRO A 115 -8.28 -10.61 0.01
N PHE A 116 -7.50 -10.44 -1.05
CA PHE A 116 -6.33 -11.26 -1.40
C PHE A 116 -5.04 -10.96 -0.62
N HIS A 117 -5.06 -10.01 0.31
CA HIS A 117 -3.94 -9.55 1.14
C HIS A 117 -3.19 -10.64 1.94
N GLY A 118 -3.84 -11.77 2.22
CA GLY A 118 -3.36 -12.85 3.09
C GLY A 118 -1.96 -13.38 2.78
N TRP A 119 -1.62 -13.49 1.49
CA TRP A 119 -0.31 -13.99 1.07
C TRP A 119 0.84 -13.09 1.49
N LEU A 120 0.61 -11.78 1.70
CA LEU A 120 1.64 -10.82 2.10
C LEU A 120 1.73 -10.72 3.63
N ILE A 121 0.58 -10.60 4.30
CA ILE A 121 0.53 -10.40 5.76
C ILE A 121 0.98 -11.63 6.57
N GLN A 122 1.13 -12.79 5.93
CA GLN A 122 1.55 -14.04 6.57
C GLN A 122 3.00 -14.42 6.27
N VAL A 123 3.74 -13.63 5.49
CA VAL A 123 5.18 -13.87 5.21
C VAL A 123 6.04 -13.47 6.40
N MET A 124 5.82 -14.13 7.54
CA MET A 124 6.52 -13.86 8.79
C MET A 124 7.72 -14.79 8.99
N GLU A 125 7.73 -15.93 8.29
CA GLU A 125 8.79 -16.94 8.35
C GLU A 125 9.99 -16.59 7.47
N ALA A 126 9.83 -15.73 6.46
CA ALA A 126 10.94 -15.37 5.58
C ALA A 126 12.03 -14.60 6.34
N PRO A 127 13.31 -14.74 5.95
CA PRO A 127 14.39 -13.93 6.52
C PRO A 127 14.08 -12.44 6.43
N THR A 128 14.44 -11.66 7.45
CA THR A 128 14.13 -10.21 7.54
C THR A 128 14.49 -9.42 6.28
N PRO A 129 15.63 -9.64 5.60
CA PRO A 129 15.94 -8.96 4.33
C PRO A 129 14.98 -9.32 3.19
N VAL A 130 14.45 -10.55 3.17
CA VAL A 130 13.43 -10.98 2.19
C VAL A 130 12.11 -10.29 2.47
N SER A 131 11.69 -10.18 3.73
CA SER A 131 10.51 -9.40 4.11
C SER A 131 10.69 -7.92 3.74
N ALA A 132 11.85 -7.32 4.00
CA ALA A 132 12.14 -5.96 3.60
C ALA A 132 12.02 -5.77 2.07
N LEU A 133 12.65 -6.65 1.27
CA LEU A 133 12.54 -6.62 -0.19
C LEU A 133 11.09 -6.76 -0.67
N LEU A 134 10.32 -7.66 -0.06
CA LEU A 134 8.93 -7.93 -0.44
C LEU A 134 8.03 -6.72 -0.16
N HIS A 135 8.10 -6.20 1.06
CA HIS A 135 7.22 -5.16 1.56
C HIS A 135 7.62 -3.75 1.12
N ALA A 136 8.89 -3.51 0.78
CA ALA A 136 9.38 -2.22 0.34
C ALA A 136 9.52 -2.13 -1.20
N GLY A 137 9.89 -3.23 -1.85
CA GLY A 137 10.22 -3.25 -3.28
C GLY A 137 9.19 -3.99 -4.12
N VAL A 138 9.09 -5.32 -3.98
CA VAL A 138 8.32 -6.16 -4.93
C VAL A 138 6.84 -5.78 -4.99
N VAL A 139 6.24 -5.39 -3.86
CA VAL A 139 4.83 -4.98 -3.82
C VAL A 139 4.56 -3.69 -4.63
N ASN A 140 5.58 -2.85 -4.85
CA ASN A 140 5.46 -1.61 -5.62
C ASN A 140 5.35 -1.83 -7.12
N ILE A 141 5.69 -3.03 -7.63
CA ILE A 141 5.67 -3.34 -9.06
C ILE A 141 4.29 -3.05 -9.66
N GLY A 142 3.21 -3.39 -8.94
CA GLY A 142 1.85 -3.11 -9.41
C GLY A 142 1.60 -1.61 -9.64
N GLY A 143 2.06 -0.76 -8.73
CA GLY A 143 1.98 0.70 -8.90
C GLY A 143 2.85 1.21 -10.04
N PHE A 144 4.07 0.70 -10.16
CA PHE A 144 4.97 1.05 -11.27
C PHE A 144 4.34 0.73 -12.63
N VAL A 145 3.77 -0.47 -12.80
CA VAL A 145 3.13 -0.87 -14.07
C VAL A 145 1.96 0.04 -14.42
N LEU A 146 1.15 0.44 -13.44
CA LEU A 146 0.05 1.39 -13.67
C LEU A 146 0.58 2.76 -14.12
N ILE A 147 1.65 3.26 -13.50
CA ILE A 147 2.29 4.53 -13.86
C ILE A 147 2.90 4.45 -15.26
N SER A 148 3.57 3.35 -15.62
CA SER A 148 4.12 3.14 -16.96
C SER A 148 3.05 3.07 -18.05
N LEU A 149 1.83 2.68 -17.69
CA LEU A 149 0.67 2.65 -18.57
C LEU A 149 -0.28 3.84 -18.36
N ALA A 150 0.16 4.89 -17.64
CA ALA A 150 -0.68 6.02 -17.27
C ALA A 150 -1.46 6.64 -18.45
N PRO A 151 -0.86 6.89 -19.65
CA PRO A 151 -1.60 7.45 -20.78
C PRO A 151 -2.76 6.57 -21.27
N LEU A 152 -2.65 5.24 -21.16
CA LEU A 152 -3.72 4.30 -21.47
C LEU A 152 -4.76 4.26 -20.35
N MET A 153 -4.31 4.17 -19.09
CA MET A 153 -5.20 4.11 -17.92
C MET A 153 -6.05 5.37 -17.75
N ALA A 154 -5.52 6.51 -18.14
CA ALA A 154 -6.20 7.81 -18.14
C ALA A 154 -7.49 7.82 -19.00
N GLN A 155 -7.68 6.86 -19.90
CA GLN A 155 -8.89 6.75 -20.72
C GLN A 155 -9.80 5.59 -20.33
N ALA A 156 -9.49 4.91 -19.23
CA ALA A 156 -10.20 3.73 -18.76
C ALA A 156 -10.97 4.02 -17.46
N PRO A 157 -12.11 4.73 -17.50
CA PRO A 157 -12.84 5.14 -16.30
C PRO A 157 -13.27 3.96 -15.43
N TRP A 158 -13.62 2.81 -16.03
CA TRP A 158 -13.94 1.58 -15.31
C TRP A 158 -12.75 1.03 -14.53
N ALA A 159 -11.55 1.04 -15.12
CA ALA A 159 -10.33 0.60 -14.47
C ALA A 159 -9.94 1.54 -13.31
N LEU A 160 -10.02 2.86 -13.52
CA LEU A 160 -9.78 3.88 -12.50
C LEU A 160 -10.77 3.79 -11.33
N GLY A 161 -12.06 3.60 -11.62
CA GLY A 161 -13.09 3.39 -10.60
C GLY A 161 -12.84 2.14 -9.77
N TRP A 162 -12.40 1.05 -10.40
CA TRP A 162 -12.02 -0.18 -9.69
C TRP A 162 -10.82 0.04 -8.75
N LEU A 163 -9.78 0.72 -9.23
CA LEU A 163 -8.62 1.10 -8.40
C LEU A 163 -9.05 1.93 -7.19
N LEU A 164 -9.95 2.89 -7.39
CA LEU A 164 -10.43 3.77 -6.34
C LEU A 164 -11.18 3.00 -5.24
N VAL A 165 -12.12 2.13 -5.63
CA VAL A 165 -12.94 1.35 -4.69
C VAL A 165 -12.07 0.34 -3.94
N VAL A 166 -11.31 -0.49 -4.66
CA VAL A 166 -10.49 -1.54 -4.03
C VAL A 166 -9.36 -0.91 -3.19
N GLY A 167 -8.72 0.14 -3.70
CA GLY A 167 -7.67 0.86 -3.00
C GLY A 167 -8.16 1.49 -1.70
N THR A 168 -9.31 2.17 -1.74
CA THR A 168 -9.88 2.86 -0.57
C THR A 168 -10.33 1.86 0.50
N VAL A 169 -11.05 0.79 0.10
CA VAL A 169 -11.46 -0.28 1.02
C VAL A 169 -10.24 -0.91 1.68
N THR A 170 -9.21 -1.23 0.88
CA THR A 170 -7.96 -1.81 1.39
C THR A 170 -7.26 -0.85 2.35
N ALA A 171 -7.08 0.42 1.97
CA ALA A 171 -6.41 1.44 2.77
C ALA A 171 -7.07 1.61 4.15
N VAL A 172 -8.39 1.80 4.18
CA VAL A 172 -9.15 2.04 5.41
C VAL A 172 -9.13 0.83 6.33
N LEU A 173 -9.49 -0.36 5.81
CA LEU A 173 -9.57 -1.55 6.64
C LEU A 173 -8.19 -2.00 7.14
N ALA A 174 -7.17 -1.99 6.28
CA ALA A 174 -5.83 -2.37 6.68
C ALA A 174 -5.22 -1.38 7.70
N ALA A 175 -5.46 -0.07 7.55
CA ALA A 175 -5.03 0.92 8.52
C ALA A 175 -5.71 0.72 9.88
N LEU A 176 -7.01 0.43 9.91
CA LEU A 176 -7.72 0.11 11.17
C LEU A 176 -7.15 -1.16 11.81
N ILE A 177 -7.02 -2.25 11.05
CA ILE A 177 -6.52 -3.52 11.56
C ILE A 177 -5.10 -3.37 12.12
N MET A 178 -4.22 -2.65 11.43
CA MET A 178 -2.85 -2.41 11.89
C MET A 178 -2.80 -1.86 13.32
N THR A 179 -3.69 -0.90 13.66
CA THR A 179 -3.67 -0.27 14.99
C THR A 179 -3.96 -1.23 16.15
N THR A 180 -4.52 -2.41 15.84
CA THR A 180 -4.83 -3.44 16.84
C THR A 180 -3.75 -4.52 16.95
N ARG A 181 -2.80 -4.59 16.00
CA ARG A 181 -1.80 -5.67 15.98
C ARG A 181 -0.70 -5.44 17.00
N VAL A 182 -0.41 -6.48 17.78
CA VAL A 182 0.64 -6.47 18.82
C VAL A 182 2.02 -6.79 18.22
N SER A 183 2.09 -7.71 17.26
CA SER A 183 3.36 -8.04 16.60
C SER A 183 3.79 -6.92 15.65
N ILE A 184 4.99 -6.38 15.87
CA ILE A 184 5.58 -5.30 15.06
C ILE A 184 5.64 -5.70 13.58
N LYS A 185 6.13 -6.91 13.27
CA LYS A 185 6.23 -7.37 11.87
C LYS A 185 4.86 -7.50 11.21
N VAL A 186 3.86 -7.99 11.94
CA VAL A 186 2.49 -8.11 11.43
C VAL A 186 1.85 -6.73 11.25
N ALA A 187 2.02 -5.81 12.19
CA ALA A 187 1.57 -4.42 12.06
C ALA A 187 2.25 -3.73 10.86
N LEU A 188 3.55 -3.95 10.65
CA LEU A 188 4.28 -3.44 9.49
C LEU A 188 3.77 -4.01 8.17
N ALA A 189 3.39 -5.29 8.14
CA ALA A 189 2.78 -5.90 6.97
C ALA A 189 1.38 -5.32 6.66
N TRP A 190 0.54 -5.13 7.69
CA TRP A 190 -0.75 -4.47 7.52
C TRP A 190 -0.63 -3.01 7.07
N SER A 191 0.38 -2.26 7.53
CA SER A 191 0.63 -0.92 6.95
C SER A 191 1.08 -1.00 5.50
N THR A 192 1.83 -2.02 5.08
CA THR A 192 2.14 -2.18 3.64
C THR A 192 0.85 -2.38 2.84
N CYS A 193 -0.06 -3.23 3.32
CA CYS A 193 -1.38 -3.41 2.70
C CYS A 193 -2.16 -2.07 2.61
N ALA A 194 -2.18 -1.30 3.70
CA ALA A 194 -2.85 0.01 3.73
C ALA A 194 -2.22 1.03 2.76
N GLN A 195 -0.89 1.10 2.73
CA GLN A 195 -0.15 2.02 1.87
C GLN A 195 -0.30 1.66 0.39
N MET A 196 -0.23 0.37 0.04
CA MET A 196 -0.49 -0.07 -1.33
C MET A 196 -1.93 0.21 -1.76
N GLY A 197 -2.91 0.06 -0.86
CA GLY A 197 -4.28 0.51 -1.11
C GLY A 197 -4.36 2.01 -1.39
N PHE A 198 -3.66 2.83 -0.61
CA PHE A 198 -3.61 4.29 -0.82
C PHE A 198 -2.88 4.67 -2.12
N MET A 199 -1.86 3.93 -2.53
CA MET A 199 -1.23 4.09 -3.84
C MET A 199 -2.20 3.77 -4.98
N LEU A 200 -3.06 2.74 -4.85
CA LEU A 200 -4.12 2.49 -5.83
C LEU A 200 -5.15 3.63 -5.87
N VAL A 201 -5.46 4.27 -4.73
CA VAL A 201 -6.30 5.49 -4.70
C VAL A 201 -5.65 6.62 -5.49
N GLN A 202 -4.34 6.85 -5.32
CA GLN A 202 -3.61 7.86 -6.09
C GLN A 202 -3.67 7.57 -7.59
N CYS A 203 -3.43 6.33 -8.01
CA CYS A 203 -3.57 5.92 -9.41
C CYS A 203 -5.02 6.05 -9.92
N GLY A 204 -6.02 5.67 -9.11
CA GLY A 204 -7.44 5.77 -9.48
C GLY A 204 -7.95 7.21 -9.60
N LEU A 205 -7.32 8.15 -8.90
CA LEU A 205 -7.54 9.59 -9.05
C LEU A 205 -6.69 10.20 -10.17
N GLY A 206 -5.90 9.42 -10.90
CA GLY A 206 -5.01 9.90 -11.95
C GLY A 206 -3.80 10.70 -11.44
N ALA A 207 -3.48 10.64 -10.14
CA ALA A 207 -2.36 11.35 -9.52
C ALA A 207 -1.05 10.53 -9.64
N TRP A 208 -0.61 10.30 -10.87
CA TRP A 208 0.51 9.39 -11.20
C TRP A 208 1.84 9.81 -10.55
N HIS A 209 2.14 11.11 -10.50
CA HIS A 209 3.36 11.64 -9.87
C HIS A 209 3.35 11.45 -8.35
N LEU A 210 2.19 11.60 -7.71
CA LEU A 210 2.03 11.33 -6.28
C LEU A 210 2.11 9.84 -5.97
N ALA A 211 1.59 8.98 -6.85
CA ALA A 211 1.79 7.54 -6.76
C ALA A 211 3.28 7.18 -6.86
N LEU A 212 4.04 7.80 -7.77
CA LEU A 212 5.49 7.59 -7.88
C LEU A 212 6.22 8.05 -6.60
N LEU A 213 5.90 9.24 -6.09
CA LEU A 213 6.43 9.73 -4.81
C LEU A 213 6.16 8.73 -3.69
N HIS A 214 4.91 8.26 -3.60
CA HIS A 214 4.51 7.27 -2.62
C HIS A 214 5.39 6.04 -2.70
N LEU A 215 5.56 5.44 -3.89
CA LEU A 215 6.37 4.23 -4.05
C LEU A 215 7.81 4.44 -3.54
N LEU A 216 8.42 5.59 -3.84
CA LEU A 216 9.77 5.92 -3.36
C LEU A 216 9.82 6.07 -1.83
N ALA A 217 8.96 6.92 -1.28
CA ALA A 217 8.89 7.16 0.18
C ALA A 217 8.58 5.86 0.94
N HIS A 218 7.63 5.08 0.45
CA HIS A 218 7.27 3.77 0.97
C HIS A 218 8.46 2.81 0.94
N SER A 219 9.21 2.76 -0.17
CA SER A 219 10.39 1.89 -0.30
C SER A 219 11.43 2.19 0.79
N PHE A 220 11.82 3.46 0.94
CA PHE A 220 12.81 3.85 1.95
C PHE A 220 12.32 3.57 3.37
N TYR A 221 11.09 4.02 3.68
CA TYR A 221 10.51 3.84 5.01
C TYR A 221 10.35 2.36 5.38
N LYS A 222 9.81 1.54 4.48
CA LYS A 222 9.57 0.12 4.76
C LYS A 222 10.84 -0.69 4.81
N ALA A 223 11.81 -0.43 3.93
CA ALA A 223 13.10 -1.11 4.01
C ALA A 223 13.75 -0.83 5.37
N HIS A 224 13.78 0.43 5.79
CA HIS A 224 14.29 0.82 7.11
C HIS A 224 13.51 0.14 8.25
N ALA A 225 12.18 0.23 8.26
CA ALA A 225 11.35 -0.32 9.34
C ALA A 225 11.46 -1.84 9.48
N PHE A 226 11.53 -2.59 8.38
CA PHE A 226 11.70 -4.04 8.44
C PHE A 226 13.11 -4.44 8.88
N LEU A 227 14.16 -3.79 8.37
CA LEU A 227 15.54 -4.07 8.77
C LEU A 227 15.81 -3.69 10.23
N HIS A 228 15.15 -2.65 10.74
CA HIS A 228 15.26 -2.18 12.13
C HIS A 228 14.22 -2.82 13.08
N SER A 229 13.40 -3.76 12.61
CA SER A 229 12.33 -4.35 13.43
C SER A 229 12.87 -5.15 14.63
N GLY A 230 14.08 -5.69 14.54
CA GLY A 230 14.72 -6.43 15.64
C GLY A 230 15.07 -5.57 16.86
N SER A 231 15.69 -4.40 16.65
CA SER A 231 15.99 -3.45 17.72
C SER A 231 14.74 -2.77 18.28
N THR A 232 13.69 -2.62 17.46
CA THR A 232 12.42 -2.01 17.89
C THR A 232 11.73 -2.83 18.99
N VAL A 233 11.87 -4.16 18.98
CA VAL A 233 11.35 -5.02 20.05
C VAL A 233 12.01 -4.69 21.39
N GLU A 234 13.33 -4.46 21.39
CA GLU A 234 14.07 -4.10 22.60
C GLU A 234 13.63 -2.73 23.11
N THR A 235 13.52 -1.73 22.22
CA THR A 235 13.00 -0.41 22.57
C THR A 235 11.58 -0.48 23.14
N TRP A 236 10.71 -1.35 22.61
CA TRP A 236 9.36 -1.54 23.13
C TRP A 236 9.38 -2.13 24.56
N ARG A 237 10.26 -3.11 24.84
CA ARG A 237 10.43 -3.66 26.20
C ARG A 237 10.85 -2.57 27.19
N ILE A 238 11.77 -1.71 26.79
CA ILE A 238 12.20 -0.55 27.59
C ILE A 238 11.02 0.41 27.83
N GLN A 239 10.24 0.71 26.81
CA GLN A 239 9.08 1.61 26.92
C GLN A 239 7.92 1.01 27.71
N ALA A 240 7.73 -0.31 27.72
CA ALA A 240 6.73 -0.99 28.53
C ALA A 240 7.02 -0.86 30.04
N MET A 241 8.26 -0.57 30.42
CA MET A 241 8.66 -0.25 31.79
C MET A 241 8.44 1.24 32.15
N ALA A 242 8.13 2.09 31.17
CA ALA A 242 7.81 3.50 31.42
C ALA A 242 6.36 3.66 31.92
N PRO A 243 6.05 4.71 32.70
CA PRO A 243 4.70 4.97 33.17
C PRO A 243 3.70 5.06 32.01
N LEU A 244 2.50 4.51 32.23
CA LEU A 244 1.43 4.50 31.24
C LEU A 244 1.10 5.92 30.80
N ARG A 245 1.13 6.15 29.48
CA ARG A 245 0.76 7.46 28.92
C ARG A 245 -0.72 7.73 29.20
N PRO A 246 -1.08 8.97 29.56
CA PRO A 246 -2.48 9.33 29.75
C PRO A 246 -3.26 9.14 28.44
N PRO A 247 -4.54 8.74 28.51
CA PRO A 247 -5.37 8.60 27.32
C PRO A 247 -5.55 9.95 26.62
N LEU A 248 -5.59 9.92 25.29
CA LEU A 248 -5.83 11.13 24.51
C LEU A 248 -7.27 11.61 24.69
N ARG A 249 -7.42 12.80 25.27
CA ARG A 249 -8.70 13.53 25.32
C ARG A 249 -9.08 14.09 23.95
N ALA A 250 -10.39 14.30 23.75
CA ALA A 250 -10.93 14.87 22.51
C ALA A 250 -10.30 16.23 22.14
N GLN A 251 -10.01 17.07 23.13
CA GLN A 251 -9.35 18.37 22.92
C GLN A 251 -8.01 18.26 22.17
N HIS A 252 -7.23 17.20 22.39
CA HIS A 252 -5.93 17.05 21.74
C HIS A 252 -6.09 16.79 20.23
N PHE A 253 -7.16 16.10 19.82
CA PHE A 253 -7.48 15.89 18.41
C PHE A 253 -7.91 17.18 17.73
N TRP A 254 -8.72 18.01 18.40
CA TRP A 254 -9.12 19.32 17.88
C TRP A 254 -7.93 20.27 17.72
N ILE A 255 -7.08 20.39 18.75
CA ILE A 255 -5.86 21.22 18.69
C ILE A 255 -4.91 20.68 17.62
N GLY A 256 -4.67 19.36 17.60
CA GLY A 256 -3.81 18.73 16.60
C GLY A 256 -4.32 18.94 15.17
N GLY A 257 -5.63 18.88 14.96
CA GLY A 257 -6.26 19.17 13.67
C GLY A 257 -6.12 20.63 13.25
N LEU A 258 -6.31 21.58 14.18
CA LEU A 258 -6.11 23.00 13.90
C LEU A 258 -4.64 23.29 13.55
N VAL A 259 -3.69 22.77 14.33
CA VAL A 259 -2.25 22.93 14.09
C VAL A 259 -1.85 22.32 12.74
N GLY A 260 -2.33 21.11 12.44
CA GLY A 260 -2.05 20.43 11.17
C GLY A 260 -2.66 21.16 9.97
N GLY A 261 -3.89 21.63 10.10
CA GLY A 261 -4.58 22.43 9.09
C GLY A 261 -3.86 23.76 8.79
N LEU A 262 -3.42 24.48 9.83
CA LEU A 262 -2.65 25.70 9.67
C LEU A 262 -1.28 25.44 9.03
N LEU A 263 -0.57 24.39 9.45
CA LEU A 263 0.73 24.02 8.92
C LEU A 263 0.65 23.70 7.41
N VAL A 264 -0.29 22.83 7.04
CA VAL A 264 -0.44 22.39 5.65
C VAL A 264 -1.06 23.49 4.79
N GLY A 265 -2.06 24.22 5.31
CA GLY A 265 -2.70 25.34 4.63
C GLY A 265 -1.73 26.49 4.38
N GLY A 266 -0.83 26.77 5.33
CA GLY A 266 0.24 27.75 5.16
C GLY A 266 1.23 27.35 4.06
N ALA A 267 1.63 26.07 4.01
CA ALA A 267 2.50 25.57 2.94
C ALA A 267 1.81 25.62 1.56
N TYR A 268 0.54 25.23 1.48
CA TYR A 268 -0.27 25.33 0.26
C TYR A 268 -0.42 26.79 -0.24
N ALA A 269 -0.68 27.73 0.67
CA ALA A 269 -0.77 29.14 0.31
C ALA A 269 0.58 29.69 -0.17
N ALA A 270 1.68 29.26 0.46
CA ALA A 270 3.03 29.67 0.06
C ALA A 270 3.41 29.17 -1.35
N THR A 271 3.02 27.94 -1.71
CA THR A 271 3.25 27.43 -3.08
C THR A 271 2.45 28.22 -4.12
N GLY A 272 1.16 28.49 -3.85
CA GLY A 272 0.33 29.30 -4.76
C GLY A 272 0.83 30.74 -4.92
N TRP A 273 1.44 31.30 -3.87
CA TRP A 273 2.09 32.62 -3.95
C TRP A 273 3.36 32.59 -4.80
N LEU A 274 4.19 31.55 -4.66
CA LEU A 274 5.44 31.38 -5.41
C LEU A 274 5.18 31.17 -6.91
N GLU A 275 4.09 30.48 -7.26
CA GLU A 275 3.66 30.19 -8.63
C GLU A 275 2.83 31.32 -9.26
N ARG A 276 2.81 32.52 -8.65
CA ARG A 276 2.10 33.73 -9.13
C ARG A 276 0.60 33.52 -9.41
N GLY A 277 -0.07 32.69 -8.61
CA GLY A 277 -1.53 32.55 -8.63
C GLY A 277 -2.10 31.66 -9.73
N GLU A 278 -1.27 31.03 -10.58
CA GLU A 278 -1.72 29.90 -11.40
C GLU A 278 -1.90 28.68 -10.49
N HIS A 279 -3.04 28.57 -9.81
CA HIS A 279 -3.45 27.33 -9.16
C HIS A 279 -3.78 26.31 -10.27
N GLY A 280 -2.75 25.73 -10.89
CA GLY A 280 -2.86 24.91 -12.10
C GLY A 280 -3.60 23.59 -11.89
N ASP A 281 -3.79 23.14 -10.65
CA ASP A 281 -4.53 21.93 -10.32
C ASP A 281 -5.43 22.12 -9.07
N PRO A 282 -6.77 22.18 -9.24
CA PRO A 282 -7.73 22.23 -8.13
C PRO A 282 -7.60 21.04 -7.16
N SER A 283 -6.99 19.94 -7.60
CA SER A 283 -6.80 18.74 -6.79
C SER A 283 -5.74 18.89 -5.68
N LEU A 284 -4.82 19.86 -5.83
CA LEU A 284 -3.75 20.08 -4.85
C LEU A 284 -4.30 20.43 -3.46
N GLY A 285 -5.37 21.23 -3.40
CA GLY A 285 -6.04 21.56 -2.13
C GLY A 285 -6.67 20.33 -1.46
N LEU A 286 -7.19 19.39 -2.26
CA LEU A 286 -7.78 18.14 -1.75
C LEU A 286 -6.71 17.18 -1.24
N TRP A 287 -5.55 17.12 -1.92
CA TRP A 287 -4.39 16.41 -1.42
C TRP A 287 -3.80 17.03 -0.16
N ALA A 288 -3.75 18.36 -0.07
CA ALA A 288 -3.34 19.08 1.12
C ALA A 288 -4.27 18.75 2.31
N LEU A 289 -5.58 18.68 2.08
CA LEU A 289 -6.54 18.23 3.08
C LEU A 289 -6.27 16.79 3.56
N LEU A 290 -6.02 15.85 2.64
CA LEU A 290 -5.65 14.47 2.98
C LEU A 290 -4.35 14.40 3.79
N LEU A 291 -3.36 15.24 3.47
CA LEU A 291 -2.11 15.33 4.23
C LEU A 291 -2.35 15.86 5.65
N ALA A 292 -3.15 16.91 5.80
CA ALA A 292 -3.53 17.44 7.10
C ALA A 292 -4.26 16.39 7.96
N MET A 293 -5.18 15.65 7.34
CA MET A 293 -5.88 14.52 7.95
C MET A 293 -4.91 13.43 8.42
N ALA A 294 -3.90 13.09 7.61
CA ALA A 294 -2.89 12.08 7.96
C ALA A 294 -1.98 12.50 9.13
N LEU A 295 -1.69 13.79 9.29
CA LEU A 295 -0.86 14.32 10.39
C LEU A 295 -1.62 14.43 11.73
N LEU A 296 -2.95 14.45 11.69
CA LEU A 296 -3.79 14.71 12.86
C LEU A 296 -3.54 13.77 14.05
N PRO A 297 -3.45 12.43 13.90
CA PRO A 297 -3.18 11.54 15.03
C PRO A 297 -1.79 11.75 15.65
N LEU A 298 -0.80 12.13 14.83
CA LEU A 298 0.57 12.41 15.28
C LEU A 298 0.62 13.71 16.09
N LEU A 299 0.00 14.78 15.57
CA LEU A 299 -0.07 16.07 16.24
C LEU A 299 -0.90 16.00 17.52
N ALA A 300 -2.03 15.29 17.51
CA ALA A 300 -2.84 15.07 18.70
C ALA A 300 -2.06 14.38 19.82
N ARG A 301 -1.21 13.41 19.46
CA ARG A 301 -0.29 12.77 20.43
C ARG A 301 0.73 13.76 20.97
N GLY A 302 1.37 14.54 20.10
CA GLY A 302 2.32 15.58 20.48
C GLY A 302 1.73 16.55 21.52
N VAL A 303 0.53 17.07 21.24
CA VAL A 303 -0.21 17.97 22.16
C VAL A 303 -0.48 17.28 23.50
N GLY A 304 -0.97 16.04 23.48
CA GLY A 304 -1.29 15.28 24.70
C GLY A 304 -0.07 14.95 25.57
N SER A 305 1.13 14.95 24.98
CA SER A 305 2.41 14.68 25.67
C SER A 305 3.16 15.93 26.15
N GLY A 306 2.63 17.13 25.90
CA GLY A 306 3.23 18.39 26.35
C GLY A 306 4.10 19.09 25.30
N VAL A 307 4.57 20.31 25.64
CA VAL A 307 5.17 21.26 24.68
C VAL A 307 6.45 20.74 24.02
N GLN A 308 7.33 20.09 24.76
CA GLN A 308 8.58 19.54 24.20
C GLN A 308 8.33 18.45 23.17
N ALA A 309 7.39 17.55 23.45
CA ALA A 309 7.00 16.50 22.51
C ALA A 309 6.29 17.08 21.29
N LEU A 310 5.43 18.10 21.48
CA LEU A 310 4.83 18.83 20.37
C LEU A 310 5.89 19.50 19.49
N ALA A 311 6.90 20.14 20.06
CA ALA A 311 7.99 20.76 19.29
C ALA A 311 8.72 19.75 18.40
N GLY A 312 9.07 18.57 18.96
CA GLY A 312 9.70 17.49 18.19
C GLY A 312 8.79 16.97 17.07
N VAL A 313 7.50 16.79 17.36
CA VAL A 313 6.50 16.39 16.34
C VAL A 313 6.34 17.46 15.25
N MET A 314 6.36 18.74 15.62
CA MET A 314 6.23 19.85 14.67
C MET A 314 7.41 19.93 13.71
N VAL A 315 8.65 19.72 14.18
CA VAL A 315 9.82 19.65 13.28
C VAL A 315 9.64 18.55 12.25
N TYR A 316 9.23 17.36 12.68
CA TYR A 316 8.98 16.24 11.78
C TYR A 316 7.83 16.53 10.80
N ALA A 317 6.69 17.02 11.31
CA ALA A 317 5.52 17.34 10.50
C ALA A 317 5.84 18.41 9.44
N SER A 318 6.53 19.49 9.82
CA SER A 318 6.98 20.52 8.90
C SER A 318 7.91 19.95 7.82
N GLY A 319 8.85 19.08 8.20
CA GLY A 319 9.73 18.41 7.24
C GLY A 319 8.96 17.57 6.21
N VAL A 320 7.96 16.79 6.67
CA VAL A 320 7.10 16.00 5.77
C VAL A 320 6.28 16.89 4.85
N VAL A 321 5.69 17.98 5.36
CA VAL A 321 4.88 18.92 4.58
C VAL A 321 5.73 19.62 3.52
N LEU A 322 6.90 20.15 3.90
CA LEU A 322 7.81 20.81 2.96
C LEU A 322 8.31 19.84 1.89
N LEU A 323 8.69 18.62 2.29
CA LEU A 323 9.12 17.60 1.33
C LEU A 323 8.00 17.23 0.36
N TYR A 324 6.76 17.09 0.84
CA TYR A 324 5.60 16.79 0.00
C TYR A 324 5.37 17.86 -1.07
N PHE A 325 5.31 19.14 -0.68
CA PHE A 325 5.07 20.24 -1.63
C PHE A 325 6.25 20.48 -2.57
N ALA A 326 7.50 20.42 -2.06
CA ALA A 326 8.69 20.54 -2.90
C ALA A 326 8.73 19.43 -3.97
N TRP A 327 8.36 18.22 -3.60
CA TRP A 327 8.33 17.10 -4.52
C TRP A 327 7.18 17.19 -5.54
N HIS A 328 6.01 17.64 -5.10
CA HIS A 328 4.89 17.89 -6.00
C HIS A 328 5.28 18.89 -7.10
N ALA A 329 5.94 19.99 -6.73
CA ALA A 329 6.46 20.97 -7.67
C ALA A 329 7.53 20.38 -8.61
N LEU A 330 8.46 19.56 -8.08
CA LEU A 330 9.53 18.95 -8.88
C LEU A 330 8.99 17.94 -9.90
N LEU A 331 8.16 16.98 -9.46
CA LEU A 331 7.71 15.87 -10.31
C LEU A 331 6.49 16.19 -11.17
N GLY A 332 5.74 17.25 -10.85
CA GLY A 332 4.58 17.66 -11.67
C GLY A 332 4.93 17.90 -13.14
N SER A 333 6.20 18.21 -13.43
CA SER A 333 6.72 18.43 -14.79
C SER A 333 7.26 17.16 -15.48
N LEU A 334 7.55 16.09 -14.74
CA LEU A 334 8.26 14.91 -15.24
C LEU A 334 7.34 13.73 -15.58
N VAL A 335 6.13 13.70 -15.03
CA VAL A 335 5.15 12.63 -15.21
C VAL A 335 3.91 13.25 -15.87
N PRO A 336 3.20 12.54 -16.78
CA PRO A 336 1.98 13.06 -17.38
C PRO A 336 1.04 13.65 -16.33
N GLY A 337 0.53 14.86 -16.62
CA GLY A 337 -0.28 15.65 -15.70
C GLY A 337 -1.47 14.87 -15.15
N ALA A 338 -1.85 15.18 -13.91
CA ALA A 338 -3.00 14.56 -13.28
C ALA A 338 -4.27 14.87 -14.09
N GLN A 339 -5.03 13.83 -14.43
CA GLN A 339 -6.40 14.07 -14.86
C GLN A 339 -7.22 14.52 -13.66
N ILE A 340 -8.05 15.54 -13.87
CA ILE A 340 -8.95 16.01 -12.82
C ILE A 340 -10.00 14.92 -12.59
N ALA A 341 -9.81 14.14 -11.52
CA ALA A 341 -10.77 13.14 -11.12
C ALA A 341 -12.15 13.78 -10.83
N PRO A 342 -13.25 13.08 -11.15
CA PRO A 342 -14.59 13.63 -10.96
C PRO A 342 -14.88 13.89 -9.48
N ALA A 343 -15.72 14.88 -9.19
CA ALA A 343 -16.00 15.33 -7.82
C ALA A 343 -16.49 14.20 -6.88
N TRP A 344 -17.24 13.23 -7.41
CA TRP A 344 -17.71 12.08 -6.63
C TRP A 344 -16.55 11.20 -6.14
N ALA A 345 -15.46 11.09 -6.90
CA ALA A 345 -14.30 10.28 -6.54
C ALA A 345 -13.58 10.92 -5.35
N TRP A 346 -13.45 12.24 -5.36
CA TRP A 346 -12.92 13.01 -4.23
C TRP A 346 -13.81 12.93 -3.01
N ALA A 347 -15.13 13.07 -3.16
CA ALA A 347 -16.07 12.90 -2.06
C ALA A 347 -15.97 11.50 -1.44
N TRP A 348 -15.86 10.45 -2.26
CA TRP A 348 -15.65 9.07 -1.81
C TRP A 348 -14.37 8.92 -0.97
N VAL A 349 -13.24 9.44 -1.46
CA VAL A 349 -11.95 9.33 -0.76
C VAL A 349 -11.99 10.12 0.56
N LEU A 350 -12.44 11.37 0.53
CA LEU A 350 -12.49 12.22 1.73
C LEU A 350 -13.44 11.64 2.80
N THR A 351 -14.61 11.14 2.39
CA THR A 351 -15.53 10.48 3.32
C THR A 351 -14.89 9.22 3.90
N ALA A 352 -14.28 8.36 3.09
CA ALA A 352 -13.63 7.15 3.57
C ALA A 352 -12.47 7.43 4.55
N PHE A 353 -11.55 8.34 4.23
CA PHE A 353 -10.46 8.71 5.14
C PHE A 353 -10.97 9.49 6.37
N GLY A 354 -12.06 10.25 6.24
CA GLY A 354 -12.76 10.88 7.36
C GLY A 354 -13.35 9.84 8.32
N THR A 355 -14.00 8.80 7.78
CA THR A 355 -14.51 7.69 8.60
C THR A 355 -13.37 6.92 9.28
N LEU A 356 -12.25 6.69 8.59
CA LEU A 356 -11.05 6.08 9.17
C LEU A 356 -10.58 6.86 10.40
N LEU A 357 -10.43 8.19 10.27
CA LEU A 357 -10.03 9.04 11.38
C LEU A 357 -11.05 9.06 12.52
N GLY A 358 -12.33 9.15 12.21
CA GLY A 358 -13.41 9.09 13.21
C GLY A 358 -13.41 7.78 14.00
N LEU A 359 -13.20 6.65 13.31
CA LEU A 359 -13.09 5.33 13.93
C LEU A 359 -11.82 5.20 14.78
N GLN A 360 -10.67 5.67 14.28
CA GLN A 360 -9.42 5.69 15.05
C GLN A 360 -9.55 6.56 16.30
N TRP A 361 -10.17 7.73 16.19
CA TRP A 361 -10.48 8.60 17.31
C TRP A 361 -11.38 7.91 18.33
N ALA A 362 -12.47 7.29 17.89
CA ALA A 362 -13.40 6.58 18.77
C ALA A 362 -12.71 5.44 19.55
N LEU A 363 -11.83 4.68 18.89
CA LEU A 363 -11.03 3.62 19.52
C LEU A 363 -9.99 4.18 20.51
N GLN A 364 -9.36 5.31 20.20
CA GLN A 364 -8.30 5.90 21.04
C GLN A 364 -8.83 6.72 22.21
N ALA A 365 -9.97 7.41 22.04
CA ALA A 365 -10.55 8.27 23.07
C ALA A 365 -11.23 7.46 24.19
N ARG A 366 -11.79 6.29 23.87
CA ARG A 366 -12.49 5.41 24.81
C ARG A 366 -12.10 3.94 24.61
N PRO A 367 -10.86 3.54 24.94
CA PRO A 367 -10.36 2.19 24.67
C PRO A 367 -11.14 1.08 25.41
N HIS A 368 -11.79 1.39 26.53
CA HIS A 368 -12.62 0.45 27.29
C HIS A 368 -14.14 0.62 27.06
N GLY A 369 -14.52 1.48 26.10
CA GLY A 369 -15.92 1.72 25.75
C GLY A 369 -16.59 0.50 25.09
N PRO A 370 -17.94 0.47 25.01
CA PRO A 370 -18.68 -0.63 24.40
C PRO A 370 -18.32 -0.82 22.91
N PHE A 371 -18.06 0.28 22.20
CA PHE A 371 -17.61 0.26 20.81
C PHE A 371 -16.27 -0.47 20.65
N ALA A 372 -15.26 -0.08 21.44
CA ALA A 372 -13.93 -0.70 21.39
C ALA A 372 -14.00 -2.19 21.78
N LYS A 373 -14.70 -2.52 22.88
CA LYS A 373 -14.88 -3.92 23.33
C LYS A 373 -15.53 -4.81 22.26
N ARG A 374 -16.48 -4.28 21.49
CA ARG A 374 -17.15 -5.02 20.41
C ARG A 374 -16.26 -5.17 19.17
N PHE A 375 -15.66 -4.08 18.69
CA PHE A 375 -14.99 -4.06 17.38
C PHE A 375 -13.52 -4.48 17.42
N GLN A 376 -12.80 -4.18 18.49
CA GLN A 376 -11.36 -4.44 18.58
C GLN A 376 -10.99 -5.92 18.43
N PRO A 377 -11.73 -6.91 18.97
CA PRO A 377 -11.43 -8.33 18.74
C PRO A 377 -11.54 -8.72 17.25
N HIS A 378 -12.53 -8.20 16.53
CA HIS A 378 -12.69 -8.46 15.10
C HIS A 378 -11.57 -7.81 14.28
N LEU A 379 -11.22 -6.56 14.59
CA LEU A 379 -10.09 -5.88 13.96
C LEU A 379 -8.77 -6.61 14.25
N PHE A 380 -8.58 -7.08 15.49
CA PHE A 380 -7.44 -7.90 15.88
C PHE A 380 -7.39 -9.21 15.11
N ALA A 381 -8.52 -9.85 14.81
CA ALA A 381 -8.58 -11.04 13.95
C ALA A 381 -8.36 -10.72 12.45
N GLY A 382 -8.29 -9.45 12.06
CA GLY A 382 -8.22 -9.04 10.65
C GLY A 382 -9.55 -9.24 9.92
N LEU A 383 -10.66 -9.09 10.65
CA LEU A 383 -12.03 -9.28 10.19
C LEU A 383 -12.30 -10.67 9.59
N TYR A 384 -11.45 -11.67 9.91
CA TYR A 384 -11.52 -13.03 9.39
C TYR A 384 -11.44 -13.12 7.84
N LEU A 385 -10.96 -12.06 7.18
CA LEU A 385 -10.99 -11.92 5.71
C LEU A 385 -10.10 -12.96 5.01
N ASP A 386 -8.94 -13.28 5.58
CA ASP A 386 -8.04 -14.28 5.01
C ASP A 386 -8.54 -15.73 5.22
N GLU A 387 -9.37 -15.99 6.21
CA GLU A 387 -9.82 -17.36 6.51
C GLU A 387 -10.69 -17.92 5.38
N PHE A 388 -11.52 -17.07 4.80
CA PHE A 388 -12.29 -17.41 3.61
C PHE A 388 -11.37 -17.86 2.47
N PHE A 389 -10.35 -17.06 2.16
CA PHE A 389 -9.41 -17.36 1.08
C PHE A 389 -8.54 -18.58 1.39
N THR A 390 -8.13 -18.76 2.64
CA THR A 390 -7.39 -19.93 3.13
C THR A 390 -8.19 -21.20 2.91
N ARG A 391 -9.47 -21.21 3.31
CA ARG A 391 -10.37 -22.36 3.13
C ARG A 391 -10.54 -22.68 1.65
N LEU A 392 -10.69 -21.67 0.80
CA LEU A 392 -10.79 -21.87 -0.65
C LEU A 392 -9.49 -22.47 -1.22
N THR A 393 -8.35 -21.91 -0.83
CA THR A 393 -7.03 -22.39 -1.28
C THR A 393 -6.83 -23.85 -0.90
N PHE A 394 -7.15 -24.23 0.35
CA PHE A 394 -6.98 -25.62 0.82
C PHE A 394 -7.97 -26.61 0.21
N ARG A 395 -9.15 -26.15 -0.26
CA ARG A 395 -10.07 -26.98 -1.04
C ARG A 395 -9.52 -27.29 -2.43
N VAL A 396 -8.91 -26.30 -3.08
CA VAL A 396 -8.34 -26.47 -4.44
C VAL A 396 -7.01 -27.22 -4.39
N TRP A 397 -6.17 -26.92 -3.40
CA TRP A 397 -4.85 -27.51 -3.22
C TRP A 397 -4.48 -27.59 -1.73
N PRO A 398 -4.69 -28.76 -1.09
CA PRO A 398 -4.34 -28.94 0.32
C PRO A 398 -2.81 -28.99 0.52
N PRO A 399 -2.26 -28.35 1.57
CA PRO A 399 -0.85 -28.46 1.89
C PRO A 399 -0.51 -29.91 2.26
N ARG A 400 0.60 -30.44 1.75
CA ARG A 400 1.10 -31.76 2.16
C ARG A 400 1.52 -31.67 3.62
N ALA A 401 0.75 -32.30 4.51
CA ALA A 401 1.14 -32.40 5.91
C ALA A 401 2.45 -33.21 6.00
N GLN A 402 3.53 -32.58 6.46
CA GLN A 402 4.68 -33.33 6.94
C GLN A 402 4.28 -33.95 8.28
N THR A 403 3.74 -35.16 8.24
CA THR A 403 3.46 -36.03 9.40
C THR A 403 4.74 -36.62 9.98
N THR A 404 5.73 -35.78 10.26
CA THR A 404 6.89 -36.17 11.04
C THR A 404 7.02 -35.19 12.18
N LEU A 405 6.29 -35.46 13.26
CA LEU A 405 6.69 -34.95 14.57
C LEU A 405 8.14 -35.40 14.76
N PRO A 406 9.12 -34.50 14.95
CA PRO A 406 10.45 -34.93 15.33
C PRO A 406 10.28 -35.74 16.62
N ALA A 407 10.70 -37.01 16.59
CA ALA A 407 10.69 -37.85 17.77
C ALA A 407 11.37 -37.06 18.90
N TYR A 408 10.64 -36.84 19.99
CA TYR A 408 11.18 -36.22 21.20
C TYR A 408 12.44 -37.01 21.59
N ARG A 409 13.62 -36.44 21.32
CA ARG A 409 14.88 -36.95 21.85
C ARG A 409 15.04 -36.29 23.21
N PRO A 410 14.86 -37.01 24.34
CA PRO A 410 15.21 -36.46 25.63
C PRO A 410 16.69 -36.09 25.58
N SER A 411 16.99 -34.81 25.73
CA SER A 411 18.35 -34.33 25.89
C SER A 411 18.91 -34.88 27.20
N HIS A 412 19.84 -35.83 27.08
CA HIS A 412 20.76 -36.39 28.07
C HIS A 412 20.27 -36.62 29.52
N PRO A 413 20.37 -37.86 30.05
CA PRO A 413 20.30 -38.08 31.50
C PRO A 413 21.58 -37.54 32.16
N MET A 414 21.36 -36.76 33.22
CA MET A 414 22.24 -36.25 34.31
C MET A 414 23.73 -36.05 34.04
#